data_AF-A0A931R462-F1
#
_entry.id   AF-A0A931R462-F1
#
_cell.length_a   1.000
_cell.length_b   1.000
_cell.length_c   1.000
_cell.angle_alpha   90.00
_cell.angle_beta   90.00
_cell.angle_gamma   90.00
#
_symmetry.space_group_name_H-M   'P 1'
#
loop_
_entity.id
_entity.type
_entity.pdbx_description
1 polymer ?
#
loop_
_entity_poly.entity_id
_entity_poly.type
_entity_poly.pdbx_seq_one_letter_code
_entity_poly.pdbx_strand_id
1 'polypeptide(L)' 'MANCVACHNNDPAKDGPIGPAIKGSPKELIAARVLRNSYPPDYKAKRPTKIMPQFPYLEPEIPYLAAYLRAESAQQSER' A
#
# COMPACT_ATOMS: atom_id res chain seq x y z
N MET A 1 5.46 4.32 -9.07
CA MET A 1 5.91 3.38 -8.02
C MET A 1 7.01 3.90 -7.09
N ALA A 2 7.98 4.71 -7.54
CA ALA A 2 9.17 5.08 -6.75
C ALA A 2 8.88 5.55 -5.31
N ASN A 3 7.84 6.37 -5.12
CA ASN A 3 7.46 6.89 -3.79
C ASN A 3 6.98 5.81 -2.81
N CYS A 4 6.39 4.71 -3.31
CA CYS A 4 5.84 3.65 -2.48
C CYS A 4 6.93 2.64 -2.08
N VAL A 5 7.82 2.34 -3.02
CA VAL A 5 8.84 1.29 -2.89
C VAL A 5 10.08 1.74 -2.11
N ALA A 6 10.14 3.02 -1.74
CA ALA A 6 11.12 3.51 -0.77
C ALA A 6 10.92 2.90 0.63
N CYS A 7 9.66 2.62 1.00
CA CYS A 7 9.30 2.04 2.29
C CYS A 7 8.79 0.60 2.15
N HIS A 8 7.99 0.32 1.13
CA HIS A 8 7.45 -0.99 0.83
C HIS A 8 8.33 -1.74 -0.17
N ASN A 9 8.15 -3.04 -0.30
CA ASN A 9 8.88 -3.81 -1.31
C ASN A 9 8.27 -3.58 -2.71
N ASN A 10 9.09 -3.71 -3.76
CA ASN A 10 8.61 -3.76 -5.15
C ASN A 10 7.62 -4.91 -5.35
N ASP A 11 7.90 -6.06 -4.73
CA ASP A 11 6.95 -7.16 -4.61
C ASP A 11 6.00 -6.90 -3.45
N PRO A 12 4.72 -6.56 -3.69
CA PRO A 12 3.79 -6.18 -2.63
C PRO A 12 3.47 -7.34 -1.67
N ALA A 13 3.81 -8.59 -2.02
CA ALA A 13 3.67 -9.76 -1.14
C ALA A 13 4.75 -9.84 -0.07
N LYS A 14 5.84 -9.08 -0.20
CA LYS A 14 6.98 -9.08 0.71
C LYS A 14 7.01 -7.81 1.55
N ASP A 15 7.56 -7.96 2.74
CA ASP A 15 7.88 -6.82 3.59
C ASP A 15 8.97 -5.96 2.95
N GLY A 16 8.80 -4.64 3.04
CA GLY A 16 9.84 -3.68 2.73
C GLY A 16 10.72 -3.39 3.94
N PRO A 17 11.75 -2.54 3.77
CA PRO A 17 12.62 -2.13 4.87
C PRO A 17 11.84 -1.45 6.00
N ILE A 18 10.78 -0.69 5.68
CA ILE A 18 9.99 0.08 6.65
C ILE A 18 8.53 -0.37 6.67
N GLY A 19 7.89 -0.43 5.50
CA GLY A 19 6.49 -0.78 5.34
C GLY A 19 6.26 -2.30 5.25
N PRO A 20 5.11 -2.80 5.73
CA PRO A 20 4.76 -4.23 5.62
C PRO A 20 4.38 -4.62 4.19
N ALA A 21 4.22 -5.92 3.95
CA ALA A 21 3.54 -6.46 2.79
C ALA A 21 2.09 -5.96 2.69
N ILE A 22 1.71 -5.51 1.49
CA ILE A 22 0.44 -4.82 1.20
C ILE A 22 -0.37 -5.46 0.07
N LYS A 23 0.09 -6.57 -0.51
CA LYS A 23 -0.68 -7.35 -1.50
C LYS A 23 -2.07 -7.70 -0.96
N GLY A 24 -3.07 -7.56 -1.82
CA GLY A 24 -4.47 -7.85 -1.51
C GLY A 24 -5.14 -6.87 -0.54
N SER A 25 -4.52 -5.73 -0.22
CA SER A 25 -5.13 -4.76 0.69
C SER A 25 -6.48 -4.27 0.15
N PRO A 26 -7.55 -4.23 0.98
CA PRO A 26 -8.85 -3.74 0.56
C PRO A 26 -8.79 -2.24 0.27
N LYS A 27 -9.70 -1.76 -0.60
CA LYS A 27 -9.72 -0.37 -1.07
C LYS A 27 -9.84 0.62 0.10
N GLU A 28 -10.63 0.28 1.10
CA GLU A 28 -10.92 1.08 2.29
C GLU A 28 -9.66 1.26 3.14
N LEU A 29 -8.87 0.19 3.29
CA LEU A 29 -7.58 0.24 3.98
C LEU A 29 -6.59 1.13 3.22
N ILE A 30 -6.52 0.96 1.89
CA ILE A 30 -5.63 1.77 1.04
C ILE A 30 -6.00 3.25 1.17
N ALA A 31 -7.30 3.60 1.06
CA ALA A 31 -7.77 4.97 1.23
C ALA A 31 -7.43 5.54 2.61
N ALA A 32 -7.67 4.78 3.69
CA ALA A 32 -7.36 5.23 5.05
C ALA A 32 -5.86 5.48 5.26
N ARG A 33 -5.00 4.59 4.75
CA ARG A 33 -3.54 4.73 4.86
C ARG A 33 -3.00 5.86 4.00
N VAL A 34 -3.36 5.88 2.72
CA VAL A 34 -2.82 6.82 1.74
C VAL A 34 -3.33 8.24 1.99
N LEU A 35 -4.61 8.44 2.27
CA LEU A 35 -5.17 9.79 2.37
C LEU A 35 -5.06 10.37 3.79
N ARG A 36 -5.12 9.52 4.82
CA ARG A 36 -5.33 9.97 6.20
C ARG A 36 -4.31 9.44 7.21
N ASN A 37 -3.39 8.55 6.83
CA ASN A 37 -2.50 7.86 7.77
C ASN A 37 -3.28 7.23 8.95
N SER A 38 -4.50 6.74 8.69
CA SER A 38 -5.38 6.12 9.68
C SER A 38 -5.71 4.67 9.29
N TYR A 39 -6.41 3.96 10.15
CA TYR A 39 -6.87 2.60 9.89
C TYR A 39 -8.41 2.56 9.95
N PRO A 40 -9.06 1.67 9.18
CA PRO A 40 -10.47 1.37 9.38
C PRO A 40 -10.74 0.87 10.82
N PRO A 41 -11.99 0.97 11.31
CA PRO A 41 -12.38 0.35 12.56
C PRO A 41 -11.99 -1.14 12.59
N ASP A 42 -11.60 -1.62 13.76
CA ASP A 42 -11.19 -3.02 14.03
C ASP A 42 -9.97 -3.54 13.25
N TYR A 43 -9.28 -2.68 12.50
CA TYR A 43 -8.05 -3.06 11.81
C TYR A 43 -6.84 -3.01 12.74
N LYS A 44 -6.17 -4.15 12.92
CA LYS A 44 -4.90 -4.24 13.64
C LYS A 44 -3.72 -3.96 12.70
N ALA A 45 -2.99 -2.87 12.98
CA ALA A 45 -1.78 -2.53 12.24
C ALA A 45 -0.73 -3.65 12.27
N LYS A 46 -0.14 -3.96 11.11
CA LYS A 46 0.95 -4.95 10.99
C LYS A 46 2.27 -4.47 11.61
N ARG A 47 2.48 -3.15 11.71
CA ARG A 47 3.66 -2.52 12.32
C ARG A 47 3.22 -1.36 13.23
N PRO A 48 3.94 -1.10 14.34
CA PRO A 48 3.57 -0.04 15.29
C PRO A 48 3.95 1.38 14.81
N THR A 49 4.61 1.52 13.67
CA THR A 49 5.11 2.79 13.14
C THR A 49 4.01 3.63 12.48
N LYS A 50 4.09 4.96 12.61
CA LYS A 50 3.18 5.93 11.95
C LYS A 50 3.86 6.78 10.86
N ILE A 51 5.00 6.31 10.35
CA ILE A 51 5.92 7.09 9.49
C ILE A 51 5.39 7.29 8.06
N MET A 52 4.47 6.45 7.59
CA MET A 52 3.91 6.57 6.24
C MET A 52 3.26 7.96 6.06
N PRO A 53 3.76 8.80 5.13
CA PRO A 53 3.19 10.10 4.88
C PRO A 53 1.82 10.00 4.20
N GLN A 54 1.04 11.07 4.29
CA GLN A 54 -0.23 11.21 3.60
C GLN A 54 -0.01 11.69 2.16
N PHE A 55 -0.85 11.21 1.25
CA PHE A 55 -0.88 11.57 -0.16
C PHE A 55 -2.33 11.89 -0.58
N PRO A 56 -2.94 12.95 -0.02
CA PRO A 56 -4.35 13.27 -0.26
C PRO A 56 -4.66 13.49 -1.75
N TYR A 57 -3.69 13.95 -2.53
CA TYR A 57 -3.81 14.15 -3.98
C TYR A 57 -4.00 12.86 -4.79
N LEU A 58 -3.79 11.68 -4.17
CA LEU A 58 -4.00 10.36 -4.81
C LEU A 58 -5.41 9.80 -4.59
N GLU A 59 -6.35 10.57 -4.05
CA GLU A 59 -7.75 10.15 -3.90
C GLU A 59 -8.37 9.58 -5.20
N PRO A 60 -8.25 10.23 -6.38
CA PRO A 60 -8.78 9.66 -7.62
C PRO A 60 -8.07 8.36 -8.05
N GLU A 61 -6.86 8.11 -7.54
CA GLU A 61 -6.02 6.97 -7.92
C GLU A 61 -6.26 5.71 -7.07
N ILE A 62 -6.98 5.82 -5.95
CA ILE A 62 -7.24 4.71 -5.03
C ILE A 62 -7.81 3.46 -5.72
N PRO A 63 -8.77 3.54 -6.67
CA PRO A 63 -9.26 2.36 -7.37
C PRO A 63 -8.16 1.60 -8.14
N TYR A 64 -7.25 2.33 -8.79
CA TYR A 64 -6.14 1.74 -9.55
C TYR A 64 -5.08 1.13 -8.63
N LEU A 65 -4.75 1.80 -7.52
CA LEU A 65 -3.85 1.23 -6.50
C LEU A 65 -4.42 -0.07 -5.92
N ALA A 66 -5.72 -0.11 -5.64
CA ALA A 66 -6.38 -1.31 -5.15
C ALA A 66 -6.40 -2.43 -6.20
N ALA A 67 -6.59 -2.09 -7.49
CA ALA A 67 -6.50 -3.05 -8.58
C ALA A 67 -5.08 -3.63 -8.71
N TYR A 68 -4.05 -2.77 -8.70
CA TYR A 68 -2.65 -3.18 -8.76
C TYR A 68 -2.28 -4.13 -7.62
N LEU A 69 -2.71 -3.85 -6.39
CA LEU A 69 -2.39 -4.68 -5.22
C LEU A 69 -3.18 -5.99 -5.17
N ARG A 70 -4.33 -6.08 -5.85
CA ARG A 70 -5.10 -7.33 -5.98
C ARG A 70 -4.58 -8.23 -7.10
N ALA A 71 -4.00 -7.66 -8.15
CA ALA A 71 -3.44 -8.44 -9.24
C ALA A 71 -2.37 -9.41 -8.71
N GLU A 72 -2.40 -10.65 -9.18
CA GLU A 72 -1.30 -11.58 -8.96
C GLU A 72 -0.08 -11.06 -9.71
N SER A 73 0.77 -10.31 -8.99
CA SER A 73 2.17 -10.05 -9.37
C SER A 73 2.34 -9.70 -10.86
N ALA A 74 1.79 -8.56 -11.29
CA ALA A 74 1.89 -8.11 -12.69
C ALA A 74 3.32 -7.72 -13.14
N GLN A 75 4.37 -8.06 -12.39
CA GLN A 75 5.75 -7.78 -12.82
C GLN A 75 6.75 -8.80 -12.30
N GLN A 76 6.79 -9.97 -12.95
CA GLN A 76 8.02 -10.70 -13.27
C GLN A 76 7.88 -11.31 -14.67
N SER A 77 7.75 -10.46 -15.68
CA SER A 77 7.97 -10.85 -17.09
C SER A 77 8.36 -9.64 -17.92
N GLU A 78 9.39 -8.91 -17.50
CA GLU A 78 10.16 -8.04 -18.39
C GLU A 78 11.64 -8.29 -18.10
N ARG A 79 12.19 -9.20 -18.92
CA ARG A 79 13.61 -9.49 -19.26
C ARG A 79 14.69 -9.29 -18.19
#